data_AF-A0A1Q9EV65-F1
#
_entry.id   AF-A0A1Q9EV65-F1
#
_cell.length_a   1.000
_cell.length_b   1.000
_cell.length_c   1.000
_cell.angle_alpha   90.00
_cell.angle_beta   90.00
_cell.angle_gamma   90.00
#
_symmetry.space_group_name_H-M   'P 1'
#
loop_
_entity.id
_entity.type
_entity.pdbx_description
1 polymer ?
#
loop_
_entity_poly.entity_id
_entity_poly.type
_entity_poly.pdbx_seq_one_letter_code
_entity_poly.pdbx_strand_id
1 'polypeptide(L)'
;MLVLIMWNQEKEAMEKVEDVQPMLHSQILTSLDHLQQTITAPHALLKFHSTRKMAESYQGETVTFLLSVGLRDPRASQAWGMLTNLCGCAASKVLGLRLRPTKMDRQPLAKVLAEKYPPMDPPQRPQRKPPSQAAPASPAPVIADSQQKDRRDMEVDERKADS
;
A
#
# COMPACT_ATOMS: atom_id res chain seq x y z
N MET A 1 0.57 -22.64 -0.90
CA MET A 1 0.74 -21.17 -0.93
C MET A 1 0.84 -20.74 -2.38
N LEU A 2 0.00 -19.81 -2.81
CA LEU A 2 -0.05 -19.33 -4.18
C LEU A 2 0.55 -17.93 -4.26
N VAL A 3 1.52 -17.78 -5.15
CA VAL A 3 2.33 -16.58 -5.31
C VAL A 3 1.72 -15.72 -6.42
N LEU A 4 1.86 -14.39 -6.29
CA LEU A 4 1.54 -13.47 -7.38
C LEU A 4 2.66 -13.47 -8.40
N ILE A 5 2.33 -13.62 -9.68
CA ILE A 5 3.31 -13.71 -10.76
C ILE A 5 3.01 -12.64 -11.80
N MET A 6 3.89 -11.66 -11.91
CA MET A 6 3.80 -10.56 -12.88
C MET A 6 4.83 -10.73 -13.99
N TRP A 7 4.52 -10.18 -15.16
CA TRP A 7 5.47 -10.14 -16.28
C TRP A 7 6.42 -8.96 -16.07
N ASN A 8 7.72 -9.24 -15.99
CA ASN A 8 8.75 -8.22 -15.94
C ASN A 8 9.24 -7.97 -17.38
N GLN A 9 9.09 -6.72 -17.85
CA GLN A 9 9.42 -6.35 -19.23
C GLN A 9 10.93 -6.29 -19.48
N GLU A 10 11.74 -6.01 -18.46
CA GLU A 10 13.20 -5.91 -18.58
C GLU A 10 13.88 -7.28 -18.64
N LYS A 11 13.29 -8.28 -17.98
CA LYS A 11 13.83 -9.65 -17.88
C LYS A 11 13.16 -10.64 -18.84
N GLU A 12 12.17 -10.19 -19.61
CA GLU A 12 11.32 -11.03 -20.48
C GLU A 12 10.81 -12.32 -19.81
N ALA A 13 10.55 -12.25 -18.51
CA ALA A 13 10.22 -13.41 -17.69
C ALA A 13 9.06 -13.14 -16.74
N MET A 14 8.37 -14.22 -16.37
CA MET A 14 7.39 -14.19 -15.29
C MET A 14 8.11 -14.25 -13.94
N GLU A 15 8.13 -13.14 -13.22
CA GLU A 15 8.75 -13.03 -11.91
C GLU A 15 7.68 -13.14 -10.82
N LYS A 16 8.04 -13.83 -9.73
CA LYS A 16 7.23 -13.85 -8.52
C LYS A 16 7.35 -12.48 -7.87
N VAL A 17 6.23 -11.87 -7.52
CA VAL A 17 6.25 -10.63 -6.74
C VAL A 17 6.60 -11.03 -5.31
N GLU A 18 7.86 -10.82 -4.90
CA GLU A 18 8.36 -11.17 -3.57
C GLU A 18 7.73 -10.30 -2.47
N ASP A 19 7.30 -9.09 -2.83
CA ASP A 19 6.74 -8.09 -1.91
C ASP A 19 5.30 -8.41 -1.44
N VAL A 20 4.66 -9.45 -1.99
CA VAL A 20 3.29 -9.82 -1.63
C VAL A 20 3.25 -11.20 -0.97
N GLN A 21 2.74 -11.22 0.27
CA GLN A 21 2.54 -12.44 1.04
C GLN A 21 1.72 -13.46 0.22
N PRO A 22 2.23 -14.69 0.04
CA PRO A 22 1.51 -15.74 -0.69
C PRO A 22 0.17 -16.06 -0.02
N MET A 23 -0.91 -16.14 -0.80
CA MET A 23 -2.21 -16.54 -0.27
C MET A 23 -2.27 -18.06 -0.08
N LEU A 24 -2.86 -18.50 1.03
CA LEU A 24 -3.18 -19.91 1.24
C LEU A 24 -4.34 -20.34 0.32
N HIS A 25 -4.38 -21.62 -0.04
CA HIS A 25 -5.44 -22.14 -0.89
C HIS A 25 -6.83 -21.97 -0.25
N SER A 26 -6.95 -22.26 1.05
CA SER A 26 -8.17 -22.04 1.83
C SER A 26 -8.63 -20.58 1.77
N GLN A 27 -7.72 -19.63 1.91
CA GLN A 27 -8.04 -18.20 1.86
C GLN A 27 -8.54 -17.76 0.48
N ILE A 28 -8.06 -18.40 -0.59
CA ILE A 28 -8.55 -18.13 -1.94
C ILE A 28 -9.97 -18.64 -2.12
N LEU A 29 -10.27 -19.85 -1.64
CA LEU A 29 -11.64 -20.40 -1.71
C LEU A 29 -12.60 -19.53 -0.92
N THR A 30 -12.26 -19.18 0.32
CA THR A 30 -13.05 -18.25 1.14
C THR A 30 -13.23 -16.91 0.43
N SER A 31 -12.19 -16.37 -0.19
CA SER A 31 -12.29 -15.13 -0.97
C SER A 31 -13.19 -15.28 -2.19
N LEU A 32 -13.19 -16.43 -2.87
CA LEU A 32 -14.09 -16.65 -4.01
C LEU A 32 -15.56 -16.75 -3.56
N ASP A 33 -15.83 -17.44 -2.46
CA ASP A 33 -17.18 -17.55 -1.89
C ASP A 33 -17.73 -16.18 -1.47
N HIS A 34 -16.91 -15.40 -0.76
CA HIS A 34 -17.27 -14.04 -0.38
C HIS A 34 -17.44 -13.13 -1.61
N LEU A 35 -16.59 -13.26 -2.63
CA LEU A 35 -16.70 -12.47 -3.85
C LEU A 35 -17.99 -12.79 -4.60
N GLN A 36 -18.37 -14.07 -4.68
CA GLN A 36 -19.62 -14.51 -5.31
C GLN A 36 -20.84 -13.89 -4.64
N GLN A 37 -20.87 -13.81 -3.31
CA GLN A 37 -21.97 -13.19 -2.57
C GLN A 37 -21.98 -11.66 -2.73
N THR A 38 -20.80 -11.05 -2.78
CA THR A 38 -20.64 -9.59 -2.76
C THR A 38 -20.88 -8.96 -4.13
N ILE A 39 -20.50 -9.65 -5.22
CA ILE A 39 -20.63 -9.13 -6.59
C ILE A 39 -22.09 -9.03 -7.05
N THR A 40 -23.00 -9.81 -6.43
CA THR A 40 -24.44 -9.76 -6.69
C THR A 40 -25.12 -8.57 -6.00
N ALA A 41 -24.41 -7.82 -5.15
CA ALA A 41 -24.98 -6.65 -4.49
C ALA A 41 -25.39 -5.57 -5.51
N PRO A 42 -26.46 -4.81 -5.25
CA PRO A 42 -26.90 -3.72 -6.12
C PRO A 42 -25.76 -2.72 -6.34
N HIS A 43 -25.57 -2.30 -7.60
CA HIS A 43 -24.52 -1.36 -8.01
C HIS A 43 -23.06 -1.81 -7.79
N ALA A 44 -22.82 -3.06 -7.39
CA ALA A 44 -21.47 -3.60 -7.31
C ALA A 44 -20.87 -3.80 -8.70
N LEU A 45 -21.60 -4.47 -9.59
CA LEU A 45 -21.19 -4.66 -10.98
C LEU A 45 -21.90 -3.64 -11.87
N LEU A 46 -21.12 -2.73 -12.47
CA LEU A 46 -21.64 -1.66 -13.33
C LEU A 46 -21.72 -2.07 -14.80
N LYS A 47 -20.68 -2.77 -15.29
CA LYS A 47 -20.59 -3.24 -16.67
C LYS A 47 -19.87 -4.56 -16.71
N PHE A 48 -20.44 -5.52 -17.43
CA PHE A 48 -19.76 -6.76 -17.80
C PHE A 48 -20.11 -7.08 -19.24
N HIS A 49 -19.12 -7.01 -20.13
CA HIS A 49 -19.32 -7.32 -21.53
C HIS A 49 -18.06 -7.94 -22.15
N SER A 50 -18.25 -8.76 -23.17
CA SER A 50 -17.14 -9.26 -23.97
C SER A 50 -16.61 -8.15 -24.90
N THR A 51 -15.33 -8.19 -25.25
CA THR A 51 -14.77 -7.32 -26.29
C THR A 51 -15.17 -7.75 -27.70
N ARG A 52 -15.47 -9.04 -27.89
CA ARG A 52 -15.94 -9.59 -29.17
C ARG A 52 -17.38 -10.05 -29.03
N LYS A 53 -18.13 -10.03 -30.14
CA LYS A 53 -19.46 -10.64 -30.17
C LYS A 53 -19.31 -12.14 -29.94
N MET A 54 -20.01 -12.66 -28.94
CA MET A 54 -20.05 -14.09 -28.69
C MET A 54 -20.86 -14.74 -29.82
N ALA A 55 -20.21 -15.58 -30.61
CA ALA A 55 -20.83 -16.39 -31.65
C ALA A 55 -20.78 -17.86 -31.21
N GLU A 56 -21.73 -18.66 -31.68
CA GLU A 56 -21.87 -20.09 -31.35
C GLU A 56 -20.60 -20.89 -31.74
N SER A 57 -19.94 -20.49 -32.84
CA SER A 57 -18.62 -20.96 -33.23
C SER A 57 -17.54 -19.91 -32.92
N TYR A 58 -16.96 -19.95 -31.73
CA TYR A 58 -15.88 -19.04 -31.35
C TYR A 58 -14.50 -19.59 -31.80
N GLN A 59 -13.91 -19.02 -32.84
CA GLN A 59 -12.60 -19.42 -33.40
C GLN A 59 -11.41 -18.70 -32.72
N GLY A 60 -11.46 -18.50 -31.41
CA GLY A 60 -10.41 -17.82 -30.65
C GLY A 60 -10.03 -18.59 -29.40
N GLU A 61 -8.72 -18.77 -29.18
CA GLU A 61 -8.17 -19.50 -28.03
C GLU A 61 -8.52 -18.83 -26.68
N THR A 62 -8.78 -17.52 -26.67
CA THR A 62 -9.09 -16.77 -25.44
C THR A 62 -10.26 -15.81 -25.65
N VAL A 63 -11.16 -15.75 -24.66
CA VAL A 63 -12.26 -14.79 -24.58
C VAL A 63 -11.89 -13.70 -23.57
N THR A 64 -11.99 -12.44 -23.98
CA THR A 64 -11.70 -11.29 -23.12
C THR A 64 -13.00 -10.61 -22.69
N PHE A 65 -13.15 -10.41 -21.38
CA PHE A 65 -14.26 -9.67 -20.79
C PHE A 65 -13.75 -8.38 -20.14
N LEU A 66 -14.55 -7.31 -20.25
CA LEU A 66 -14.37 -6.09 -19.46
C LEU A 66 -15.37 -6.09 -18.32
N LEU A 67 -14.86 -5.84 -17.12
CA LEU A 67 -15.63 -5.71 -15.90
C LEU A 67 -15.40 -4.31 -15.32
N SER A 68 -16.48 -3.60 -15.00
CA SER A 68 -16.46 -2.35 -14.24
C SER A 68 -17.19 -2.55 -12.92
N VAL A 69 -16.50 -2.25 -11.82
CA VAL A 69 -17.02 -2.37 -10.45
C VAL A 69 -17.25 -0.97 -9.88
N GLY A 70 -18.39 -0.76 -9.23
CA GLY A 70 -18.68 0.48 -8.53
C GLY A 70 -17.91 0.56 -7.21
N LEU A 71 -17.44 1.74 -6.82
CA LEU A 71 -16.75 1.95 -5.53
C LEU A 71 -17.60 2.74 -4.53
N ARG A 72 -18.88 2.99 -4.85
CA ARG A 72 -19.76 3.82 -4.01
C ARG A 72 -20.29 3.07 -2.78
N ASP A 73 -20.48 1.77 -2.89
CA ASP A 73 -21.00 0.92 -1.82
C ASP A 73 -19.84 0.19 -1.10
N PRO A 74 -19.88 0.02 0.23
CA PRO A 74 -18.87 -0.72 0.97
C PRO A 74 -18.67 -2.16 0.49
N ARG A 75 -19.75 -2.86 0.11
CA ARG A 75 -19.67 -4.22 -0.44
C ARG A 75 -18.98 -4.21 -1.79
N ALA A 76 -19.31 -3.23 -2.64
CA ALA A 76 -18.69 -3.09 -3.95
C ALA A 76 -17.18 -2.76 -3.84
N SER A 77 -16.79 -1.96 -2.85
CA SER A 77 -15.39 -1.71 -2.50
C SER A 77 -14.66 -2.98 -2.05
N GLN A 78 -15.30 -3.81 -1.21
CA GLN A 78 -14.74 -5.10 -0.80
C GLN A 78 -14.55 -6.03 -2.01
N ALA A 79 -15.56 -6.16 -2.88
CA ALA A 79 -15.46 -6.96 -4.09
C ALA A 79 -14.31 -6.50 -5.00
N TRP A 80 -14.12 -5.18 -5.13
CA TRP A 80 -13.00 -4.62 -5.88
C TRP A 80 -11.63 -4.96 -5.26
N GLY A 81 -11.51 -4.89 -3.94
CA GLY A 81 -10.28 -5.29 -3.23
C GLY A 81 -9.96 -6.77 -3.44
N MET A 82 -10.97 -7.64 -3.37
CA MET A 82 -10.82 -9.07 -3.59
C MET A 82 -10.42 -9.40 -5.04
N LEU A 83 -11.04 -8.75 -6.03
CA LEU A 83 -10.67 -8.88 -7.44
C LEU A 83 -9.22 -8.42 -7.69
N THR A 84 -8.80 -7.34 -7.03
CA THR A 84 -7.42 -6.84 -7.12
C THR A 84 -6.44 -7.86 -6.53
N ASN A 85 -6.77 -8.48 -5.40
CA ASN A 85 -5.92 -9.51 -4.78
C ASN A 85 -5.82 -10.79 -5.63
N LEU A 86 -6.87 -11.12 -6.38
CA LEU A 86 -6.87 -12.25 -7.32
C LEU A 86 -6.11 -11.93 -8.62
N CYS A 87 -5.84 -10.65 -8.93
CA CYS A 87 -5.05 -10.28 -10.10
C CYS A 87 -3.62 -10.83 -9.98
N GLY A 88 -3.18 -11.60 -10.98
CA GLY A 88 -1.84 -12.18 -10.98
C GLY A 88 -1.67 -13.41 -10.08
N CYS A 89 -2.75 -13.92 -9.46
CA CYS A 89 -2.70 -15.15 -8.67
C CYS A 89 -2.31 -16.36 -9.53
N ALA A 90 -1.37 -17.17 -9.06
CA ALA A 90 -0.97 -18.39 -9.76
C ALA A 90 -2.14 -19.37 -9.98
N ALA A 91 -3.14 -19.41 -9.10
CA ALA A 91 -4.35 -20.24 -9.31
C ALA A 91 -5.12 -19.85 -10.57
N SER A 92 -5.19 -18.56 -10.90
CA SER A 92 -5.92 -18.13 -12.10
C SER A 92 -5.22 -18.66 -13.36
N LYS A 93 -3.89 -18.75 -13.37
CA LYS A 93 -3.13 -19.32 -14.49
C LYS A 93 -3.40 -20.80 -14.71
N VAL A 94 -3.57 -21.58 -13.64
CA VAL A 94 -3.93 -23.01 -13.72
C VAL A 94 -5.30 -23.18 -14.39
N LEU A 95 -6.22 -22.26 -14.14
CA LEU A 95 -7.57 -22.25 -14.73
C LEU A 95 -7.60 -21.63 -16.15
N GLY A 96 -6.47 -21.22 -16.72
CA GLY A 96 -6.43 -20.48 -17.98
C GLY A 96 -7.01 -19.06 -17.89
N LEU A 97 -7.27 -18.56 -16.67
CA LEU A 97 -7.83 -17.24 -16.42
C LEU A 97 -6.73 -16.20 -16.20
N ARG A 98 -6.84 -15.08 -16.93
CA ARG A 98 -5.95 -13.93 -16.77
C ARG A 98 -6.73 -12.70 -16.32
N LEU A 99 -6.77 -12.47 -15.02
CA LEU A 99 -7.32 -11.24 -14.46
C LEU A 99 -6.25 -10.15 -14.43
N ARG A 100 -6.60 -8.96 -14.93
CA ARG A 100 -5.71 -7.80 -14.95
C ARG A 100 -6.49 -6.53 -14.64
N PRO A 101 -5.96 -5.64 -13.81
CA PRO A 101 -6.53 -4.31 -13.66
C PRO A 101 -6.42 -3.59 -15.01
N THR A 102 -7.54 -3.10 -15.51
CA THR A 102 -7.54 -2.25 -16.69
C THR A 102 -6.81 -0.96 -16.33
N LYS A 103 -5.68 -0.67 -17.00
CA LYS A 103 -5.10 0.67 -16.95
C LYS A 103 -6.12 1.57 -17.64
N MET A 104 -6.83 2.37 -16.86
CA MET A 104 -7.74 3.37 -17.40
C MET A 104 -6.88 4.28 -18.28
N ASP A 105 -6.97 4.09 -19.59
CA ASP A 105 -6.22 4.92 -20.51
C ASP A 105 -6.66 6.36 -20.26
N ARG A 106 -5.70 7.28 -20.16
CA ARG A 106 -6.04 8.67 -19.88
C ARG A 106 -7.05 9.11 -20.93
N GLN A 107 -8.10 9.81 -20.50
CA GLN A 107 -9.06 10.40 -21.42
C GLN A 107 -8.27 11.14 -22.53
N PRO A 108 -8.69 11.07 -23.79
CA PRO A 108 -7.94 11.68 -24.90
C PRO A 108 -7.64 13.16 -24.61
N LEU A 109 -8.57 13.85 -23.95
CA LEU A 109 -8.37 15.22 -23.47
C LEU A 109 -7.24 15.36 -22.43
N ALA A 110 -7.15 14.44 -21.46
CA ALA A 110 -6.07 14.42 -20.47
C ALA A 110 -4.70 14.11 -21.09
N LYS A 111 -4.66 13.37 -22.21
CA LYS A 111 -3.42 13.17 -22.99
C LYS A 111 -2.99 14.47 -23.67
N VAL A 112 -3.92 15.15 -24.33
CA VAL A 112 -3.66 16.46 -24.97
C VAL A 112 -3.26 17.52 -23.94
N LEU A 113 -3.88 17.53 -22.76
CA LEU A 113 -3.50 18.43 -21.67
C LEU A 113 -2.11 18.13 -21.14
N ALA A 114 -1.75 16.87 -20.95
CA ALA A 114 -0.42 16.48 -20.50
C ALA A 114 0.66 16.82 -21.54
N GLU A 115 0.33 16.77 -22.83
CA GLU A 115 1.23 17.16 -23.92
C GLU A 115 1.42 18.69 -23.97
N LYS A 116 0.34 19.46 -23.82
CA LYS A 116 0.41 20.94 -23.83
C LYS A 116 0.96 21.55 -22.54
N TYR A 117 0.72 20.91 -21.40
CA TYR A 117 1.14 21.34 -20.08
C TYR A 117 1.88 20.19 -19.40
N PRO A 118 3.16 19.98 -19.75
CA PRO A 118 3.98 19.02 -19.04
C PRO A 118 3.97 19.37 -17.54
N PRO A 119 4.04 18.37 -16.63
CA PRO A 119 4.14 18.64 -15.21
C PRO A 119 5.32 19.57 -14.98
N MET A 120 5.04 20.78 -14.50
CA MET A 120 6.07 21.70 -14.07
C MET A 120 6.92 20.96 -13.03
N ASP A 121 8.25 20.96 -13.17
CA ASP A 121 9.13 20.34 -12.19
C ASP A 121 8.68 20.75 -10.79
N PRO A 122 8.52 19.80 -9.84
CA PRO A 122 8.13 20.17 -8.50
C PRO A 122 9.09 21.26 -8.03
N PRO A 123 8.59 22.40 -7.48
CA PRO A 123 9.48 23.44 -7.01
C PRO A 123 10.48 22.78 -6.08
N GLN A 124 11.77 22.89 -6.41
CA GLN A 124 12.85 22.38 -5.57
C GLN A 124 12.59 22.95 -4.19
N ARG A 125 12.04 22.14 -3.28
CA ARG A 125 11.78 22.56 -1.92
C ARG A 125 13.15 22.99 -1.42
N PRO A 126 13.35 24.27 -1.05
CA PRO A 126 14.67 24.75 -0.71
C PRO A 126 15.25 23.80 0.31
N GLN A 127 16.34 23.10 -0.09
CA GLN A 127 17.09 22.23 0.79
C GLN A 127 17.41 23.10 2.00
N ARG A 128 16.78 22.81 3.15
CA ARG A 128 17.18 23.42 4.41
C ARG A 128 18.62 23.01 4.57
N LYS A 129 19.55 23.93 4.32
CA LYS A 129 20.96 23.72 4.67
C LYS A 129 20.95 23.24 6.12
N PRO A 130 21.55 22.07 6.43
CA PRO A 130 21.68 21.67 7.82
C PRO A 130 22.32 22.83 8.57
N PRO A 131 21.87 23.13 9.81
CA PRO A 131 22.42 24.25 10.57
C PRO A 131 23.94 24.12 10.58
N SER A 132 24.60 25.11 9.97
CA SER A 132 26.04 25.29 10.05
C SER A 132 26.38 25.26 11.53
N GLN A 133 27.18 24.29 11.95
CA GLN A 133 27.73 24.22 13.30
C GLN A 133 28.31 25.59 13.63
N ALA A 134 27.61 26.34 14.49
CA ALA A 134 28.17 27.52 15.12
C ALA A 134 29.21 27.01 16.12
N ALA A 135 30.47 27.33 15.84
CA ALA A 135 31.51 27.85 16.74
C ALA A 135 31.69 27.21 18.16
N PRO A 136 32.94 27.18 18.66
CA PRO A 136 33.40 26.20 19.64
C PRO A 136 32.77 26.37 21.04
N ALA A 137 32.69 25.23 21.73
CA ALA A 137 32.24 25.08 23.09
C ALA A 137 32.79 26.16 24.03
N SER A 138 31.91 27.01 24.56
CA SER A 138 32.13 27.65 25.86
C SER A 138 31.64 26.70 26.95
N PRO A 139 32.43 26.50 28.02
CA PRO A 139 32.20 25.45 29.00
C PRO A 139 31.00 25.78 29.91
N ALA A 140 30.30 24.73 30.31
CA ALA A 140 29.12 24.77 31.18
C ALA A 140 29.41 25.49 32.51
N PRO A 141 28.44 26.21 33.09
CA PRO A 141 28.51 26.59 34.50
C PRO A 141 28.37 25.33 35.34
N VAL A 142 29.39 25.06 36.15
CA VAL A 142 29.39 23.99 37.16
C VAL A 142 28.30 24.35 38.18
N ILE A 143 27.21 23.57 38.21
CA ILE A 143 26.21 23.66 39.27
C ILE A 143 26.87 23.09 40.52
N ALA A 144 27.19 23.97 41.45
CA ALA A 144 27.77 23.62 42.74
C ALA A 144 26.77 22.82 43.57
N ASP A 145 27.21 21.62 43.95
CA ASP A 145 26.53 20.73 44.88
C ASP A 145 26.61 21.31 46.31
N SER A 146 25.61 22.13 46.67
CA SER A 146 25.52 22.80 47.98
C SER A 146 24.34 22.28 48.82
N GLN A 147 23.89 21.03 48.64
CA GLN A 147 22.75 20.49 49.40
C GLN A 147 23.06 19.20 50.20
N GLN A 148 24.35 18.90 50.46
CA GLN A 148 24.74 17.71 51.20
C GLN A 148 25.57 17.97 52.49
N LYS A 149 25.54 19.21 53.00
CA LYS A 149 26.20 19.56 54.28
C LYS A 149 25.26 19.96 55.42
N ASP A 150 24.01 20.35 55.17
CA ASP A 150 23.09 20.78 56.26
C ASP A 150 22.35 19.63 56.96
N ARG A 151 22.31 18.43 56.39
CA ARG A 151 21.57 17.29 56.99
C ARG A 151 22.39 16.37 57.90
N ARG A 152 23.67 16.70 58.15
CA ARG A 152 24.56 15.90 59.03
C ARG A 152 24.98 16.62 60.30
N ASP A 153 24.70 17.91 60.43
CA ASP A 153 25.02 18.68 61.64
C ASP A 153 23.82 18.85 62.59
N MET A 154 22.64 18.28 62.25
CA MET A 154 21.45 18.31 63.12
C MET A 154 21.16 16.95 63.82
N GLU A 155 21.96 15.91 63.59
CA GLU A 155 21.77 14.58 64.23
C GLU A 155 22.88 14.22 65.25
N VAL A 156 23.78 15.16 65.57
CA VAL A 156 24.82 14.98 66.60
C VAL A 156 24.55 15.77 67.87
N ASP A 157 23.61 16.73 67.85
CA ASP A 157 23.25 17.52 69.05
C ASP A 157 22.11 16.89 69.90
N GLU A 158 21.34 15.94 69.36
CA GLU A 158 20.28 15.25 70.12
C GLU A 158 20.76 14.00 70.91
N ARG A 159 22.04 13.61 70.82
CA ARG A 159 22.61 12.49 71.63
C ARG A 159 23.57 12.94 72.72
N LYS A 160 23.58 14.22 73.09
CA LYS A 160 24.38 14.74 74.20
C LYS A 160 23.58 15.55 75.24
N ALA A 161 22.26 15.49 75.17
CA ALA A 161 21.35 16.05 76.18
C ALA A 161 20.67 14.99 77.07
N ASP A 162 21.04 13.71 76.95
CA ASP A 162 20.52 12.62 77.79
C ASP A 162 21.65 11.71 78.29
N SER A 163 22.47 12.26 79.19
CA SER A 163 23.20 11.52 80.22
C SER A 163 23.68 12.45 81.34
#